data_AF-A0A7S0ECR5-F1
#
_entry.id   AF-A0A7S0ECR5-F1
#
_cell.length_a   1.000
_cell.length_b   1.000
_cell.length_c   1.000
_cell.angle_alpha   90.00
_cell.angle_beta   90.00
_cell.angle_gamma   90.00
#
_symmetry.space_group_name_H-M   'P 1'
#
loop_
_entity.id
_entity.type
_entity.pdbx_description
1 polymer ?
#
loop_
_entity_poly.entity_id
_entity_poly.type
_entity_poly.pdbx_seq_one_letter_code
_entity_poly.pdbx_strand_id
1 'polypeptide(L)'
;GSAFVWILAITVCASSWWATASLGDGSRLVLAVLVGAPVQEASRWLTYALYLRLLRGLHSGVGPLPPAVVSLHAMAPAAVANGVGIGLMQTLVMFGDTATRSLLPGSLYTDACTSLSLFAVNALCALGMLLLNVLLSLLGWLIAYPRRSCKLGGVLVVLHLLASASTLPNSPLLYPANGCAVAPQHAR
;
A
#
# COMPACT_ATOMS: atom_id res chain seq x y z
N GLY A 1 8.25 3.73 13.25
CA GLY A 1 7.15 2.92 13.84
C GLY A 1 6.30 2.25 12.79
N SER A 2 5.54 3.01 12.00
CA SER A 2 4.57 2.46 11.03
C SER A 2 5.20 1.58 9.94
N ALA A 3 6.37 1.95 9.43
CA ALA A 3 7.17 1.15 8.50
C ALA A 3 7.43 -0.28 9.03
N PHE A 4 7.85 -0.41 10.29
CA PHE A 4 8.11 -1.70 10.93
C PHE A 4 6.83 -2.53 11.08
N VAL A 5 5.73 -1.91 11.53
CA VAL A 5 4.43 -2.59 11.66
C VAL A 5 3.93 -3.07 10.29
N TRP A 6 4.18 -2.31 9.23
CA TRP A 6 3.88 -2.74 7.87
C TRP A 6 4.78 -3.89 7.39
N ILE A 7 6.06 -3.92 7.74
CA ILE A 7 6.96 -5.05 7.44
C ILE A 7 6.44 -6.34 8.10
N LEU A 8 5.93 -6.26 9.33
CA LEU A 8 5.27 -7.42 9.95
C LEU A 8 4.03 -7.84 9.16
N ALA A 9 3.22 -6.88 8.72
CA ALA A 9 2.04 -7.14 7.90
C ALA A 9 2.38 -7.83 6.57
N ILE A 10 3.37 -7.33 5.83
CA ILE A 10 3.78 -7.94 4.56
C ILE A 10 4.44 -9.31 4.77
N THR A 11 5.06 -9.56 5.93
CA THR A 11 5.58 -10.89 6.29
C THR A 11 4.47 -11.91 6.48
N VAL A 12 3.34 -11.50 7.06
CA VAL A 12 2.13 -12.34 7.14
C VAL A 12 1.59 -12.65 5.75
N CYS A 13 1.53 -11.65 4.85
CA CYS A 13 1.13 -11.85 3.46
C CYS A 13 2.11 -12.77 2.68
N ALA A 14 3.41 -12.65 2.92
CA ALA A 14 4.41 -13.52 2.32
C ALA A 14 4.26 -14.96 2.84
N SER A 15 3.92 -15.13 4.11
CA SER A 15 3.68 -16.44 4.71
C SER A 15 2.44 -17.12 4.10
N SER A 16 1.37 -16.36 3.82
CA SER A 16 0.19 -16.92 3.14
C SER A 16 0.50 -17.36 1.72
N TRP A 17 1.35 -16.63 0.99
CA TRP A 17 1.81 -17.02 -0.35
C TRP A 17 2.51 -18.39 -0.38
N TRP A 18 3.34 -18.67 0.64
CA TRP A 18 3.99 -19.97 0.81
C TRP A 18 3.03 -21.06 1.25
N ALA A 19 2.10 -20.76 2.15
CA ALA A 19 1.10 -21.71 2.61
C ALA A 19 0.17 -22.21 1.48
N THR A 20 0.00 -21.40 0.42
CA THR A 20 -0.81 -21.75 -0.75
C THR A 20 0.00 -22.18 -1.97
N ALA A 21 1.20 -22.73 -1.77
CA ALA A 21 2.07 -23.20 -2.86
C ALA A 21 1.45 -24.29 -3.74
N SER A 22 0.41 -24.99 -3.27
CA SER A 22 -0.34 -25.99 -4.04
C SER A 22 -1.31 -25.40 -5.07
N LEU A 23 -1.59 -24.09 -5.02
CA LEU A 23 -2.48 -23.41 -5.97
C LEU A 23 -1.70 -22.97 -7.22
N GLY A 24 -2.41 -22.78 -8.34
CA GLY A 24 -1.81 -22.17 -9.53
C GLY A 24 -1.44 -20.70 -9.31
N ASP A 25 -0.39 -20.22 -10.00
CA ASP A 25 0.19 -18.88 -9.76
C ASP A 25 -0.81 -17.73 -9.95
N GLY A 26 -1.71 -17.83 -10.93
CA GLY A 26 -2.78 -16.83 -11.12
C GLY A 26 -3.72 -16.74 -9.91
N SER A 27 -4.16 -17.89 -9.37
CA SER A 27 -5.00 -17.93 -8.16
C SER A 27 -4.25 -17.41 -6.93
N ARG A 28 -2.94 -17.69 -6.82
CA ARG A 28 -2.09 -17.18 -5.75
C ARG A 28 -1.97 -15.65 -5.79
N LEU A 29 -1.82 -15.06 -6.98
CA LEU A 29 -1.77 -13.61 -7.15
C LEU A 29 -3.07 -12.94 -6.70
N VAL A 30 -4.22 -13.48 -7.12
CA VAL A 30 -5.53 -12.97 -6.70
C VAL A 30 -5.66 -13.08 -5.17
N LEU A 31 -5.28 -14.22 -4.59
CA LEU A 31 -5.31 -14.41 -3.15
C LEU A 31 -4.38 -13.44 -2.41
N ALA A 32 -3.19 -13.17 -2.95
CA ALA A 32 -2.25 -12.21 -2.38
C ALA A 32 -2.85 -10.80 -2.31
N VAL A 33 -3.62 -10.38 -3.32
CA VAL A 33 -4.35 -9.11 -3.30
C VAL A 33 -5.48 -9.14 -2.25
N LEU A 34 -6.29 -10.20 -2.24
CA LEU A 34 -7.44 -10.34 -1.35
C LEU A 34 -7.05 -10.39 0.13
N VAL A 35 -5.92 -11.03 0.46
CA VAL A 35 -5.37 -11.09 1.83
C VAL A 35 -4.56 -9.84 2.14
N GLY A 36 -3.80 -9.34 1.17
CA GLY A 36 -2.83 -8.27 1.35
C GLY A 36 -3.45 -6.96 1.83
N ALA A 37 -4.53 -6.51 1.20
CA ALA A 37 -5.14 -5.23 1.56
C ALA A 37 -5.79 -5.24 2.97
N PRO A 38 -6.58 -6.25 3.38
CA PRO A 38 -7.09 -6.34 4.74
C PRO A 38 -6.00 -6.39 5.81
N VAL A 39 -4.94 -7.16 5.59
CA VAL A 39 -3.83 -7.30 6.57
C VAL A 39 -3.07 -5.97 6.72
N GLN A 40 -2.79 -5.29 5.60
CA GLN A 40 -2.13 -3.97 5.63
C GLN A 40 -3.03 -2.87 6.22
N GLU A 41 -4.34 -2.94 6.03
CA GLU A 41 -5.27 -2.00 6.66
C GLU A 41 -5.43 -2.27 8.16
N ALA A 42 -5.43 -3.53 8.58
CA ALA A 42 -5.38 -3.91 9.99
C ALA A 42 -4.09 -3.39 10.66
N SER A 43 -2.96 -3.45 9.96
CA SER A 43 -1.70 -2.91 10.47
C SER A 43 -1.74 -1.38 10.62
N ARG A 44 -2.43 -0.67 9.71
CA ARG A 44 -2.68 0.77 9.80
C ARG A 44 -3.58 1.16 10.97
N TRP A 45 -4.61 0.36 11.24
CA TRP A 45 -5.43 0.54 12.42
C TRP A 45 -4.62 0.27 13.70
N LEU A 46 -3.75 -0.74 13.69
CA LEU A 46 -2.89 -1.06 14.83
C LEU A 46 -1.94 0.09 15.17
N THR A 47 -1.32 0.74 14.17
CA THR A 47 -0.46 1.90 14.44
C THR A 47 -1.23 3.07 15.05
N TYR A 48 -2.45 3.32 14.59
CA TYR A 48 -3.36 4.30 15.21
C TYR A 48 -3.68 3.94 16.67
N ALA A 49 -4.05 2.68 16.94
CA ALA A 49 -4.38 2.22 18.28
C ALA A 49 -3.18 2.33 19.24
N LEU A 50 -1.98 1.96 18.78
CA LEU A 50 -0.74 2.10 19.54
C LEU A 50 -0.39 3.57 19.79
N TYR A 51 -0.58 4.43 18.80
CA TYR A 51 -0.37 5.87 18.94
C TYR A 51 -1.28 6.49 20.00
N LEU A 52 -2.58 6.14 20.00
CA LEU A 52 -3.49 6.58 21.06
C LEU A 52 -3.11 6.04 22.44
N ARG A 53 -2.65 4.78 22.53
CA ARG A 53 -2.15 4.23 23.79
C ARG A 53 -0.94 5.00 24.31
N LEU A 54 0.00 5.33 23.43
CA LEU A 54 1.16 6.16 23.77
C LEU A 54 0.72 7.53 24.31
N LEU A 55 -0.20 8.21 23.61
CA LEU A 55 -0.70 9.51 24.06
C LEU A 55 -1.37 9.41 25.44
N ARG A 56 -2.20 8.39 25.69
CA ARG A 56 -2.81 8.19 27.01
C ARG A 56 -1.76 7.93 28.11
N GLY A 57 -0.73 7.13 27.81
CA GLY A 57 0.36 6.85 28.73
C GLY A 57 1.16 8.11 29.08
N LEU A 58 1.43 8.96 28.08
CA LEU A 58 2.09 10.25 28.28
C LEU A 58 1.23 11.19 29.15
N HIS A 59 -0.08 11.25 28.93
CA HIS A 59 -0.98 12.04 29.78
C HIS A 59 -0.99 11.56 31.24
N SER A 60 -0.91 10.26 31.49
CA SER A 60 -0.87 9.74 32.86
C SER A 60 0.46 10.02 33.59
N GLY A 61 1.55 10.27 32.87
CA GLY A 61 2.89 10.43 33.45
C GLY A 61 3.41 11.86 33.56
N VAL A 62 2.85 12.83 32.81
CA VAL A 62 3.46 14.16 32.62
C VAL A 62 2.54 15.32 33.07
N GLY A 63 1.40 15.02 33.71
CA GLY A 63 0.39 16.02 34.08
C GLY A 63 -0.49 16.44 32.89
N PRO A 64 -1.45 17.37 33.09
CA PRO A 64 -2.40 17.73 32.04
C PRO A 64 -1.68 18.41 30.87
N LEU A 65 -1.53 17.69 29.74
CA LEU A 65 -1.10 18.32 28.50
C LEU A 65 -2.19 19.29 28.01
N PRO A 66 -1.83 20.33 27.24
CA PRO A 66 -2.78 21.28 26.69
C PRO A 66 -3.93 20.59 25.95
N PRO A 67 -5.16 21.15 25.96
CA PRO A 67 -6.35 20.54 25.35
C PRO A 67 -6.24 20.24 23.83
N ALA A 68 -5.15 20.67 23.18
CA ALA A 68 -4.86 20.47 21.76
C ALA A 68 -4.51 19.02 21.37
N VAL A 69 -4.16 18.12 22.31
CA VAL A 69 -3.64 16.77 22.01
C VAL A 69 -4.69 15.84 21.37
N VAL A 70 -5.97 16.21 21.37
CA VAL A 70 -7.06 15.43 20.75
C VAL A 70 -7.88 16.25 19.75
N SER A 71 -7.27 17.29 19.14
CA SER A 71 -7.88 17.98 18.00
C SER A 71 -7.53 17.28 16.69
N LEU A 72 -8.44 17.30 15.69
CA LEU A 72 -8.18 16.76 14.35
C LEU A 72 -6.88 17.33 13.74
N HIS A 73 -6.61 18.61 13.98
CA HIS A 73 -5.40 19.31 13.52
C HIS A 73 -4.11 18.73 14.13
N ALA A 74 -4.15 18.26 15.38
CA ALA A 74 -2.99 17.65 16.02
C ALA A 74 -2.70 16.22 15.51
N MET A 75 -3.71 15.52 15.00
CA MET A 75 -3.57 14.14 14.50
C MET A 75 -3.11 14.06 13.03
N ALA A 76 -3.31 15.13 12.25
CA ALA A 76 -2.98 15.12 10.83
C ALA A 76 -1.48 14.87 10.54
N PRO A 77 -0.51 15.51 11.22
CA PRO A 77 0.91 15.20 11.00
C PRO A 77 1.26 13.74 11.30
N ALA A 78 0.69 13.17 12.37
CA ALA A 78 0.90 11.76 12.72
C ALA A 78 0.29 10.81 11.68
N ALA A 79 -0.88 11.15 11.13
CA ALA A 79 -1.51 10.40 10.04
C ALA A 79 -0.68 10.43 8.75
N VAL A 80 -0.14 11.60 8.38
CA VAL A 80 0.76 11.74 7.22
C VAL A 80 2.03 10.93 7.46
N ALA A 81 2.69 11.08 8.61
CA ALA A 81 3.89 10.32 8.94
C ALA A 81 3.64 8.81 8.93
N ASN A 82 2.48 8.36 9.42
CA ASN A 82 2.06 6.97 9.35
C ASN A 82 1.97 6.50 7.90
N GLY A 83 1.26 7.24 7.05
CA GLY A 83 1.07 6.92 5.65
C GLY A 83 2.35 6.93 4.83
N VAL A 84 3.22 7.93 5.04
CA VAL A 84 4.55 8.00 4.42
C VAL A 84 5.40 6.80 4.83
N GLY A 85 5.46 6.47 6.12
CA GLY A 85 6.25 5.33 6.58
C GLY A 85 5.79 4.00 6.01
N ILE A 86 4.47 3.81 5.87
CA ILE A 86 3.90 2.60 5.24
C ILE A 86 4.17 2.59 3.74
N GLY A 87 3.83 3.69 3.05
CA GLY A 87 3.97 3.78 1.61
C GLY A 87 5.43 3.70 1.15
N LEU A 88 6.38 4.30 1.89
CA LEU A 88 7.80 4.23 1.56
C LEU A 88 8.30 2.79 1.60
N MET A 89 7.90 2.01 2.62
CA MET A 89 8.31 0.62 2.67
C MET A 89 7.68 -0.22 1.57
N GLN A 90 6.41 0.06 1.25
CA GLN A 90 5.77 -0.58 0.12
C GLN A 90 6.46 -0.25 -1.20
N THR A 91 6.83 1.01 -1.44
CA THR A 91 7.61 1.45 -2.61
C THR A 91 8.95 0.73 -2.67
N LEU A 92 9.67 0.60 -1.55
CA LEU A 92 10.93 -0.14 -1.50
C LEU A 92 10.76 -1.62 -1.87
N VAL A 93 9.71 -2.28 -1.38
CA VAL A 93 9.41 -3.67 -1.73
C VAL A 93 8.99 -3.82 -3.20
N MET A 94 8.19 -2.89 -3.73
CA MET A 94 7.69 -2.95 -5.10
C MET A 94 8.74 -2.57 -6.15
N PHE A 95 9.58 -1.58 -5.85
CA PHE A 95 10.45 -0.93 -6.85
C PHE A 95 11.94 -0.99 -6.50
N GLY A 96 12.35 -1.39 -5.29
CA GLY A 96 13.75 -1.32 -4.86
C GLY A 96 14.72 -2.09 -5.75
N ASP A 97 14.39 -3.33 -6.11
CA ASP A 97 15.21 -4.14 -7.04
C ASP A 97 15.24 -3.51 -8.44
N THR A 98 14.08 -3.07 -8.94
CA THR A 98 13.94 -2.44 -10.26
C THR A 98 14.75 -1.13 -10.33
N ALA A 99 14.71 -0.30 -9.28
CA ALA A 99 15.48 0.93 -9.17
C ALA A 99 16.98 0.64 -9.19
N THR A 100 17.43 -0.40 -8.51
CA THR A 100 18.85 -0.80 -8.49
C THR A 100 19.30 -1.24 -9.89
N ARG A 101 18.47 -2.01 -10.59
CA ARG A 101 18.75 -2.44 -11.97
C ARG A 101 18.78 -1.30 -12.99
N SER A 102 18.02 -0.22 -12.76
CA SER A 102 18.04 0.95 -13.66
C SER A 102 19.36 1.72 -13.68
N LEU A 103 20.28 1.45 -12.73
CA LEU A 103 21.61 2.05 -12.70
C LEU A 103 22.59 1.39 -13.67
N LEU A 104 22.25 0.19 -14.18
CA LEU A 104 23.06 -0.53 -15.15
C LEU A 104 22.80 0.02 -16.57
N PRO A 105 23.80 -0.02 -17.47
CA PRO A 105 23.61 0.36 -18.86
C PRO A 105 22.61 -0.58 -19.56
N GLY A 106 21.56 -0.01 -20.13
CA GLY A 106 20.48 -0.73 -20.83
C GLY A 106 19.09 -0.28 -20.39
N SER A 107 18.09 -0.48 -21.24
CA SER A 107 16.68 -0.25 -20.88
C SER A 107 15.90 -1.55 -21.00
N LEU A 108 15.13 -1.86 -19.96
CA LEU A 108 14.12 -2.92 -20.02
C LEU A 108 12.81 -2.30 -20.49
N TYR A 109 12.34 -2.78 -21.63
CA TYR A 109 11.02 -2.45 -22.14
C TYR A 109 10.05 -3.55 -21.75
N THR A 110 8.77 -3.20 -21.64
CA THR A 110 7.74 -4.21 -21.40
C THR A 110 7.55 -5.04 -22.67
N ASP A 111 7.46 -6.37 -22.55
CA ASP A 111 7.24 -7.26 -23.70
C ASP A 111 5.95 -6.94 -24.45
N ALA A 112 4.97 -6.37 -23.75
CA ALA A 112 3.72 -5.95 -24.34
C ALA A 112 3.82 -4.62 -25.09
N CYS A 113 4.49 -3.62 -24.51
CA CYS A 113 4.59 -2.25 -25.04
C CYS A 113 6.07 -1.82 -25.09
N THR A 114 6.70 -1.98 -26.25
CA THR A 114 8.11 -1.61 -26.48
C THR A 114 8.38 -0.11 -26.41
N SER A 115 7.34 0.72 -26.45
CA SER A 115 7.42 2.18 -26.31
C SER A 115 7.51 2.66 -24.85
N LEU A 116 7.23 1.79 -23.88
CA LEU A 116 7.22 2.14 -22.45
C LEU A 116 8.33 1.40 -21.69
N SER A 117 9.14 2.17 -20.97
CA SER A 117 10.15 1.62 -20.07
C SER A 117 9.49 0.97 -18.86
N LEU A 118 9.88 -0.27 -18.56
CA LEU A 118 9.45 -0.99 -17.36
C LEU A 118 9.81 -0.21 -16.09
N PHE A 119 10.95 0.48 -16.10
CA PHE A 119 11.39 1.33 -14.99
C PHE A 119 10.41 2.47 -14.71
N ALA A 120 9.92 3.14 -15.76
CA ALA A 120 8.99 4.26 -15.62
C ALA A 120 7.61 3.79 -15.12
N VAL A 121 7.09 2.68 -15.65
CA VAL A 121 5.80 2.12 -15.22
C VAL A 121 5.85 1.71 -13.75
N ASN A 122 6.89 0.96 -13.34
CA ASN A 122 7.02 0.53 -11.96
C ASN A 122 7.23 1.71 -10.99
N ALA A 123 7.96 2.75 -11.39
CA ALA A 123 8.13 3.96 -10.60
C ALA A 123 6.79 4.70 -10.39
N LEU A 124 5.99 4.86 -11.45
CA LEU A 124 4.68 5.51 -11.37
C LEU A 124 3.69 4.70 -10.52
N CYS A 125 3.66 3.37 -10.68
CA CYS A 125 2.85 2.49 -9.83
C CYS A 125 3.26 2.61 -8.36
N ALA A 126 4.56 2.60 -8.06
CA ALA A 126 5.06 2.71 -6.70
C ALA A 126 4.77 4.08 -6.07
N LEU A 127 4.87 5.17 -6.84
CA LEU A 127 4.47 6.51 -6.41
C LEU A 127 2.96 6.58 -6.15
N GLY A 128 2.14 6.00 -7.04
CA GLY A 128 0.70 5.92 -6.86
C GLY A 128 0.33 5.20 -5.56
N MET A 129 0.98 4.07 -5.26
CA MET A 129 0.75 3.33 -4.01
C MET A 129 1.26 4.08 -2.77
N LEU A 130 2.37 4.83 -2.87
CA LEU A 130 2.84 5.72 -1.80
C LEU A 130 1.76 6.76 -1.47
N LEU A 131 1.28 7.49 -2.47
CA LEU A 131 0.26 8.53 -2.31
C LEU A 131 -1.06 7.96 -1.77
N LEU A 132 -1.49 6.80 -2.29
CA LEU A 132 -2.65 6.08 -1.78
C LEU A 132 -2.52 5.79 -0.28
N ASN A 133 -1.36 5.29 0.18
CA ASN A 133 -1.14 4.98 1.59
C ASN A 133 -1.19 6.23 2.49
N VAL A 134 -0.74 7.38 1.98
CA VAL A 134 -0.89 8.67 2.66
C VAL A 134 -2.36 9.05 2.77
N LEU A 135 -3.11 8.98 1.67
CA LEU A 135 -4.54 9.31 1.64
C LEU A 135 -5.38 8.38 2.54
N LEU A 136 -5.16 7.07 2.47
CA LEU A 136 -5.83 6.09 3.33
C LEU A 136 -5.50 6.31 4.81
N SER A 137 -4.27 6.71 5.12
CA SER A 137 -3.90 7.04 6.50
C SER A 137 -4.59 8.31 7.00
N LEU A 138 -4.72 9.35 6.17
CA LEU A 138 -5.49 10.53 6.50
C LEU A 138 -6.97 10.19 6.74
N LEU A 139 -7.62 9.47 5.82
CA LEU A 139 -9.02 9.07 5.96
C LEU A 139 -9.25 8.16 7.17
N GLY A 140 -8.35 7.20 7.39
CA GLY A 140 -8.36 6.30 8.53
C GLY A 140 -8.27 7.05 9.86
N TRP A 141 -7.18 7.80 10.04
CA TRP A 141 -6.86 8.43 11.32
C TRP A 141 -7.77 9.61 11.66
N LEU A 142 -8.22 10.38 10.66
CA LEU A 142 -9.00 11.60 10.90
C LEU A 142 -10.51 11.35 10.90
N ILE A 143 -10.98 10.33 10.18
CA ILE A 143 -12.42 10.13 9.96
C ILE A 143 -12.88 8.75 10.43
N ALA A 144 -12.30 7.67 9.92
CA ALA A 144 -12.85 6.32 10.10
C ALA A 144 -12.64 5.78 11.53
N TYR A 145 -11.40 5.82 12.02
CA TYR A 145 -11.03 5.19 13.29
C TYR A 145 -11.55 5.94 14.52
N PRO A 146 -11.53 7.30 14.59
CA PRO A 146 -12.12 8.02 15.71
C PRO A 146 -13.62 7.75 15.88
N ARG A 147 -14.34 7.61 14.75
CA ARG A 147 -15.77 7.29 14.73
C ARG A 147 -16.08 5.83 15.02
N ARG A 148 -15.06 4.96 15.13
CA ARG A 148 -15.18 3.50 15.29
C ARG A 148 -16.17 2.86 14.30
N SER A 149 -16.27 3.43 13.10
CA SER A 149 -17.24 2.98 12.10
C SER A 149 -16.66 1.85 11.26
N CYS A 150 -17.16 0.63 11.48
CA CYS A 150 -16.78 -0.53 10.67
C CYS A 150 -17.10 -0.33 9.17
N LYS A 151 -18.15 0.44 8.85
CA LYS A 151 -18.50 0.78 7.46
C LYS A 151 -17.39 1.59 6.79
N LEU A 152 -16.91 2.65 7.46
CA LEU A 152 -15.82 3.47 6.93
C LEU A 152 -14.51 2.68 6.86
N GLY A 153 -14.23 1.83 7.84
CA GLY A 153 -13.08 0.91 7.79
C GLY A 153 -13.16 -0.04 6.58
N GLY A 154 -14.34 -0.60 6.31
CA GLY A 154 -14.59 -1.43 5.13
C GLY A 154 -14.34 -0.69 3.81
N VAL A 155 -14.73 0.59 3.72
CA VAL A 155 -14.43 1.43 2.55
C VAL A 155 -12.92 1.57 2.33
N LEU A 156 -12.12 1.75 3.39
CA LEU A 156 -10.66 1.84 3.26
C LEU A 156 -10.06 0.54 2.71
N VAL A 157 -10.52 -0.61 3.21
CA VAL A 157 -10.11 -1.92 2.70
C VAL A 157 -10.48 -2.08 1.22
N VAL A 158 -11.71 -1.70 0.83
CA VAL A 158 -12.17 -1.78 -0.56
C VAL A 158 -11.36 -0.86 -1.47
N LEU A 159 -11.07 0.38 -1.06
CA LEU A 159 -10.24 1.29 -1.85
C LEU A 159 -8.83 0.75 -2.04
N HIS A 160 -8.24 0.18 -0.98
CA HIS A 160 -6.92 -0.44 -1.05
C HIS A 160 -6.93 -1.69 -1.96
N LEU A 161 -7.98 -2.53 -1.85
CA LEU A 161 -8.18 -3.68 -2.72
C LEU A 161 -8.29 -3.27 -4.19
N LEU A 162 -9.10 -2.26 -4.51
CA LEU A 162 -9.29 -1.79 -5.89
C LEU A 162 -7.98 -1.25 -6.48
N ALA A 163 -7.23 -0.46 -5.71
CA ALA A 163 -5.93 0.04 -6.14
C ALA A 163 -4.87 -1.06 -6.28
N SER A 164 -4.94 -2.10 -5.46
CA SER A 164 -4.05 -3.26 -5.60
C SER A 164 -4.45 -4.11 -6.81
N ALA A 165 -5.75 -4.33 -7.02
CA ALA A 165 -6.29 -5.09 -8.13
C ALA A 165 -6.04 -4.39 -9.48
N SER A 166 -6.02 -3.06 -9.53
CA SER A 166 -5.70 -2.32 -10.76
C SER A 166 -4.26 -2.54 -11.25
N THR A 167 -3.40 -3.15 -10.43
CA THR A 167 -2.04 -3.57 -10.85
C THR A 167 -2.00 -4.95 -11.48
N LEU A 168 -3.02 -5.80 -11.26
CA LEU A 168 -3.07 -7.16 -11.81
C LEU A 168 -3.05 -7.24 -13.35
N PRO A 169 -3.66 -6.30 -14.10
CA PRO A 169 -3.56 -6.28 -15.56
C PRO A 169 -2.11 -6.20 -16.08
N ASN A 170 -1.17 -5.68 -15.29
CA ASN A 170 0.24 -5.62 -15.65
C ASN A 170 0.96 -6.97 -15.47
N SER A 171 0.28 -8.01 -14.96
CA SER A 171 0.86 -9.33 -14.74
C SER A 171 0.69 -10.22 -15.98
N PRO A 172 1.80 -10.69 -16.60
CA PRO A 172 1.72 -11.63 -17.72
C PRO A 172 1.16 -13.00 -17.31
N LEU A 173 1.15 -13.31 -16.02
CA LEU A 173 0.58 -14.55 -15.46
C LEU A 173 -0.96 -14.58 -15.52
N LEU A 174 -1.61 -13.41 -15.51
CA LEU A 174 -3.08 -13.29 -15.56
C LEU A 174 -3.56 -12.83 -16.94
N TYR A 175 -2.80 -11.97 -17.61
CA TYR A 175 -3.19 -11.39 -18.90
C TYR A 175 -2.02 -11.39 -19.90
N PRO A 176 -1.65 -12.57 -20.45
CA PRO A 176 -0.52 -12.68 -21.37
C PRO A 176 -0.70 -11.91 -22.69
N ALA A 177 -1.92 -11.50 -23.04
CA ALA A 177 -2.25 -10.86 -24.32
C ALA A 177 -2.62 -9.35 -24.25
N ASN A 178 -2.79 -8.75 -23.06
CA ASN A 178 -3.48 -7.45 -22.92
C ASN A 178 -2.59 -6.27 -22.50
N GLY A 179 -1.27 -6.39 -22.53
CA GLY A 179 -0.41 -5.32 -22.00
C GLY A 179 -0.41 -3.99 -22.79
N CYS A 180 -1.15 -3.90 -23.90
CA CYS A 180 -1.48 -2.65 -24.59
C CYS A 180 -2.95 -2.59 -25.04
N ALA A 181 -3.90 -2.45 -24.13
CA ALA A 181 -5.31 -2.25 -24.48
C ALA A 181 -5.62 -0.85 -25.10
N VAL A 182 -4.59 -0.05 -25.42
CA VAL A 182 -4.73 1.22 -26.16
C VAL A 182 -3.64 1.33 -27.23
N ALA A 183 -3.61 0.39 -28.17
CA ALA A 183 -3.04 0.65 -29.48
C ALA A 183 -4.22 0.85 -30.44
N PRO A 184 -4.48 2.05 -30.98
CA PRO A 184 -5.41 2.17 -32.08
C PRO A 184 -4.84 1.33 -33.23
N GLN A 185 -5.63 0.38 -33.71
CA GLN A 185 -5.37 -0.37 -34.93
C GLN A 185 -5.50 0.57 -36.15
N HIS A 186 -4.56 1.49 -36.34
CA HIS A 186 -4.38 2.27 -37.57
C HIS A 186 -2.89 2.64 -37.68
N ALA A 187 -2.17 2.50 -38.79
CA ALA A 187 -2.35 1.84 -40.07
C ALA A 187 -0.99 1.93 -40.77
N ARG A 188 -0.54 0.82 -41.39
CA ARG A 188 0.59 0.69 -42.35
C ARG A 188 2.02 0.86 -41.81
#